data_AF-A0A1U6I667-F1
#
_entry.id   AF-A0A1U6I667-F1
#
_cell.length_a   1.000
_cell.length_b   1.000
_cell.length_c   1.000
_cell.angle_alpha   90.00
_cell.angle_beta   90.00
_cell.angle_gamma   90.00
#
_symmetry.space_group_name_H-M   'P 1'
#
loop_
_entity.id
_entity.type
_entity.pdbx_description
1 polymer ?
#
loop_
_entity_poly.entity_id
_entity_poly.type
_entity_poly.pdbx_seq_one_letter_code
_entity_poly.pdbx_strand_id
1 'polypeptide(L)'
;MRKLIPSGSLRRMLLPPTYGRHVTDSNEFTVLSVEIWATGLVVNIQMASEGGPQPRIILQDHFGTEYSLRDSAVLGSRNLQVFTPSVPPGTRSLTVRSADDPEARPVVTFAVPLMAVPEEPATAHGGYPPEAELRRPA
;
A
#
# COMPACT_ATOMS: atom_id res chain seq x y z
N MET A 1 -4.63 3.74 -20.24
CA MET A 1 -4.68 4.08 -18.80
C MET A 1 -5.45 3.06 -17.93
N ARG A 2 -6.58 2.49 -18.37
CA ARG A 2 -7.37 1.50 -17.57
C ARG A 2 -6.63 0.23 -17.10
N LYS A 3 -5.42 -0.05 -17.59
CA LYS A 3 -4.65 -1.26 -17.22
C LYS A 3 -3.73 -1.09 -16.01
N LEU A 4 -3.40 0.15 -15.61
CA LEU A 4 -2.42 0.41 -14.55
C LEU A 4 -3.03 0.57 -13.16
N ILE A 5 -4.30 0.98 -13.09
CA ILE A 5 -4.96 1.17 -11.80
C ILE A 5 -5.29 -0.23 -11.25
N PRO A 6 -4.87 -0.55 -10.01
CA PRO A 6 -5.25 -1.81 -9.38
C PRO A 6 -6.77 -1.98 -9.43
N SER A 7 -7.22 -3.19 -9.72
CA SER A 7 -8.64 -3.53 -9.66
C SER A 7 -9.24 -3.28 -8.26
N GLY A 8 -10.53 -3.02 -8.19
CA GLY A 8 -11.24 -2.81 -6.92
C GLY A 8 -11.26 -1.35 -6.46
N SER A 9 -11.68 -1.12 -5.22
CA SER A 9 -11.89 0.22 -4.67
C SER A 9 -10.61 0.79 -4.05
N LEU A 10 -10.43 2.11 -4.23
CA LEU A 10 -9.47 2.89 -3.45
C LEU A 10 -9.96 2.95 -2.00
N ARG A 11 -9.14 2.46 -1.06
CA ARG A 11 -9.43 2.46 0.38
C ARG A 11 -8.91 3.71 1.06
N ARG A 12 -7.71 4.17 0.66
CA ARG A 12 -7.06 5.32 1.27
C ARG A 12 -6.00 5.91 0.35
N MET A 13 -5.81 7.22 0.42
CA MET A 13 -4.66 7.92 -0.14
C MET A 13 -3.82 8.47 1.00
N LEU A 14 -2.54 8.11 1.03
CA LEU A 14 -1.56 8.59 2.00
C LEU A 14 -0.76 9.71 1.35
N LEU A 15 -0.71 10.84 2.03
CA LEU A 15 0.10 11.99 1.63
C LEU A 15 1.33 12.04 2.53
N PRO A 16 2.50 12.39 1.97
CA PRO A 16 3.74 12.37 2.72
C PRO A 16 3.72 13.51 3.75
N PRO A 17 4.06 13.25 5.03
CA PRO A 17 4.08 14.28 6.06
C PRO A 17 5.22 15.29 5.87
N THR A 18 6.26 14.89 5.13
CA THR A 18 7.43 15.69 4.77
C THR A 18 7.69 15.58 3.28
N TYR A 19 8.55 16.43 2.72
CA TYR A 19 8.96 16.30 1.32
C TYR A 19 9.72 14.97 1.11
N GLY A 20 9.09 13.98 0.48
CA GLY A 20 9.69 12.70 0.12
C GLY A 20 10.59 12.80 -1.11
N ARG A 21 11.52 13.76 -1.12
CA ARG A 21 12.44 14.02 -2.22
C ARG A 21 13.69 13.17 -2.07
N HIS A 22 14.09 12.54 -3.17
CA HIS A 22 15.34 11.82 -3.32
C HIS A 22 16.17 12.49 -4.42
N VAL A 23 17.44 12.77 -4.14
CA VAL A 23 18.37 13.39 -5.08
C VAL A 23 19.70 12.66 -5.02
N THR A 24 20.14 12.18 -6.18
CA THR A 24 21.44 11.57 -6.42
C THR A 24 21.94 11.99 -7.80
N ASP A 25 23.19 11.69 -8.12
CA ASP A 25 23.74 11.97 -9.45
C ASP A 25 23.04 11.17 -10.56
N SER A 26 22.45 10.02 -10.23
CA SER A 26 21.81 9.10 -11.18
C SER A 26 20.30 9.27 -11.26
N ASN A 27 19.65 9.80 -10.23
CA ASN A 27 18.20 9.89 -10.15
C ASN A 27 17.73 11.00 -9.21
N GLU A 28 16.71 11.75 -9.65
CA GLU A 28 16.01 12.73 -8.83
C GLU A 28 14.49 12.55 -8.98
N PHE A 29 13.83 12.34 -7.84
CA PHE A 29 12.38 12.19 -7.80
C PHE A 29 11.79 12.60 -6.45
N THR A 30 10.48 12.83 -6.42
CA THR A 30 9.71 13.11 -5.20
C THR A 30 8.50 12.19 -5.14
N VAL A 31 8.35 11.45 -4.04
CA VAL A 31 7.15 10.68 -3.77
C VAL A 31 6.03 11.63 -3.36
N LEU A 32 4.91 11.62 -4.09
CA LEU A 32 3.78 12.52 -3.84
C LEU A 32 2.66 11.86 -3.05
N SER A 33 2.42 10.57 -3.25
CA SER A 33 1.41 9.82 -2.50
C SER A 33 1.62 8.31 -2.58
N VAL A 34 0.99 7.61 -1.65
CA VAL A 34 0.75 6.17 -1.74
C VAL A 34 -0.76 5.92 -1.66
N GLU A 35 -1.32 5.32 -2.68
CA GLU A 35 -2.72 4.91 -2.73
C GLU A 35 -2.84 3.45 -2.32
N ILE A 36 -3.68 3.18 -1.33
CA ILE A 36 -4.06 1.84 -0.89
C ILE A 36 -5.34 1.43 -1.62
N TRP A 37 -5.22 0.46 -2.51
CA TRP A 37 -6.33 -0.15 -3.24
C TRP A 37 -6.67 -1.51 -2.67
N ALA A 38 -7.87 -2.03 -2.96
CA ALA A 38 -8.28 -3.35 -2.50
C ALA A 38 -7.33 -4.48 -2.92
N THR A 39 -6.75 -4.40 -4.13
CA THR A 39 -5.86 -5.44 -4.66
C THR A 39 -4.38 -5.08 -4.71
N GLY A 40 -3.99 -3.88 -4.25
CA GLY A 40 -2.59 -3.47 -4.33
C GLY A 40 -2.34 -2.05 -3.82
N LEU A 41 -1.17 -1.54 -4.16
CA LEU A 41 -0.69 -0.21 -3.78
C LEU A 41 -0.26 0.53 -5.04
N VAL A 42 -0.47 1.84 -5.08
CA VAL A 42 0.09 2.70 -6.15
C VAL A 42 0.94 3.78 -5.51
N VAL A 43 2.20 3.85 -5.89
CA VAL A 43 3.09 4.94 -5.50
C VAL A 43 3.09 5.96 -6.62
N ASN A 44 2.74 7.20 -6.29
CA ASN A 44 2.71 8.30 -7.24
C ASN A 44 3.96 9.17 -7.08
N ILE A 45 4.76 9.28 -8.14
CA ILE A 45 6.09 9.88 -8.09
C ILE A 45 6.19 11.00 -9.13
N GLN A 46 6.81 12.10 -8.72
CA GLN A 46 7.24 13.19 -9.59
C GLN A 46 8.72 12.99 -9.93
N MET A 47 9.05 12.84 -11.20
CA MET A 47 10.44 12.85 -11.68
C MET A 47 10.91 14.29 -11.91
N ALA A 48 12.22 14.53 -11.85
CA ALA A 48 12.80 15.85 -12.10
C ALA A 48 12.52 16.37 -13.53
N SER A 49 12.46 15.46 -14.51
CA SER A 49 12.21 15.78 -15.91
C SER A 49 11.36 14.71 -16.60
N GLU A 50 10.67 15.11 -17.66
CA GLU A 50 10.01 14.17 -18.57
C GLU A 50 11.06 13.37 -19.36
N GLY A 51 10.87 12.05 -19.47
CA GLY A 51 11.83 11.14 -20.10
C GLY A 51 13.10 10.88 -19.27
N GLY A 52 13.18 11.38 -18.05
CA GLY A 52 14.26 11.10 -17.11
C GLY A 52 14.31 9.64 -16.64
N PRO A 53 15.33 9.28 -15.83
CA PRO A 53 15.46 7.94 -15.27
C PRO A 53 14.23 7.60 -14.42
N GLN A 54 13.68 6.39 -14.61
CA GLN A 54 12.56 5.94 -13.79
C GLN A 54 13.04 5.65 -12.37
N PRO A 55 12.34 6.14 -11.33
CA PRO A 55 12.63 5.82 -9.94
C PRO A 55 12.64 4.32 -9.71
N ARG A 56 13.68 3.78 -9.07
CA ARG A 56 13.62 2.43 -8.52
C ARG A 56 13.43 2.53 -7.03
N ILE A 57 12.34 1.99 -6.53
CA ILE A 57 11.99 2.08 -5.12
C ILE A 57 11.68 0.71 -4.53
N ILE A 58 11.87 0.61 -3.21
CA ILE A 58 11.38 -0.49 -2.39
C ILE A 58 10.27 0.08 -1.51
N LEU A 59 9.12 -0.59 -1.50
CA LEU A 59 8.01 -0.28 -0.61
C LEU A 59 7.99 -1.32 0.49
N GLN A 60 8.09 -0.88 1.74
CA GLN A 60 8.20 -1.75 2.91
C GLN A 60 7.25 -1.30 4.02
N ASP A 61 6.60 -2.22 4.73
CA ASP A 61 5.84 -1.86 5.93
C ASP A 61 6.68 -1.96 7.23
N HIS A 62 6.10 -1.52 8.34
CA HIS A 62 6.75 -1.59 9.65
C HIS A 62 7.08 -3.00 10.17
N PHE A 63 6.53 -4.06 9.58
CA PHE A 63 6.93 -5.44 9.90
C PHE A 63 8.17 -5.88 9.12
N GLY A 64 8.65 -5.05 8.18
CA GLY A 64 9.72 -5.38 7.27
C GLY A 64 9.24 -6.07 5.99
N THR A 65 7.93 -6.21 5.77
CA THR A 65 7.39 -6.83 4.55
C THR A 65 7.64 -5.94 3.35
N GLU A 66 8.35 -6.45 2.36
CA GLU A 66 8.56 -5.78 1.08
C GLU A 66 7.45 -6.14 0.08
N TYR A 67 6.86 -5.12 -0.53
CA TYR A 67 5.83 -5.30 -1.54
C TYR A 67 6.49 -5.45 -2.92
N SER A 68 5.95 -6.35 -3.74
CA SER A 68 6.51 -6.64 -5.06
C SER A 68 5.99 -5.66 -6.10
N LEU A 69 6.91 -5.03 -6.84
CA LEU A 69 6.56 -4.21 -8.00
C LEU A 69 5.94 -5.11 -9.08
N ARG A 70 4.74 -4.77 -9.51
CA ARG A 70 3.97 -5.48 -10.52
C ARG A 70 3.98 -4.76 -11.87
N ASP A 71 3.79 -3.45 -11.86
CA ASP A 71 3.68 -2.64 -13.08
C ASP A 71 4.17 -1.21 -12.82
N SER A 72 4.55 -0.50 -13.88
CA SER A 72 4.99 0.89 -13.84
C SER A 72 4.56 1.60 -15.12
N ALA A 73 4.13 2.86 -15.01
CA ALA A 73 3.97 3.71 -16.18
C ALA A 73 4.45 5.14 -15.95
N VAL A 74 4.87 5.73 -17.07
CA VAL A 74 5.31 7.11 -17.15
C VAL A 74 4.26 7.92 -17.90
N LEU A 75 3.88 9.08 -17.35
CA LEU A 75 2.92 10.02 -17.88
C LEU A 75 3.52 11.43 -17.78
N GLY A 76 4.23 11.84 -18.83
CA GLY A 76 5.07 13.05 -18.79
C GLY A 76 6.16 12.91 -17.73
N SER A 77 6.20 13.84 -16.77
CA SER A 77 7.11 13.79 -15.62
C SER A 77 6.56 13.01 -14.41
N ARG A 78 5.42 12.33 -14.54
CA ARG A 78 4.83 11.49 -13.49
C ARG A 78 5.19 10.04 -13.72
N ASN A 79 5.52 9.33 -12.65
CA ASN A 79 5.69 7.88 -12.65
C ASN A 79 4.73 7.26 -11.63
N LEU A 80 3.98 6.24 -12.06
CA LEU A 80 3.08 5.47 -11.23
C LEU A 80 3.62 4.05 -11.13
N GLN A 81 3.84 3.56 -9.91
CA GLN A 81 4.30 2.20 -9.67
C GLN A 81 3.29 1.42 -8.86
N VAL A 82 2.95 0.24 -9.35
CA VAL A 82 1.93 -0.63 -8.76
C VAL A 82 2.61 -1.76 -8.02
N PHE A 83 2.25 -1.93 -6.74
CA PHE A 83 2.77 -3.00 -5.90
C PHE A 83 1.66 -3.94 -5.44
N THR A 84 2.03 -5.20 -5.22
CA THR A 84 1.13 -6.23 -4.68
C THR A 84 1.83 -7.05 -3.59
N PRO A 85 1.07 -7.62 -2.63
CA PRO A 85 -0.38 -7.50 -2.43
C PRO A 85 -0.79 -6.11 -1.88
N SER A 86 -2.07 -5.92 -1.54
CA SER A 86 -2.48 -4.74 -0.75
C SER A 86 -1.95 -4.84 0.69
N VAL A 87 -2.09 -3.75 1.45
CA VAL A 87 -1.62 -3.65 2.82
C VAL A 87 -2.38 -4.62 3.74
N PRO A 88 -1.68 -5.47 4.52
CA PRO A 88 -2.31 -6.33 5.51
C PRO A 88 -3.06 -5.54 6.61
N PRO A 89 -4.09 -6.14 7.23
CA PRO A 89 -4.68 -5.61 8.44
C PRO A 89 -3.63 -5.38 9.54
N GLY A 90 -3.78 -4.27 10.26
CA GLY A 90 -2.86 -3.92 11.36
C GLY A 90 -1.59 -3.20 10.92
N THR A 91 -1.33 -3.01 9.62
CA THR A 91 -0.21 -2.19 9.17
C THR A 91 -0.32 -0.74 9.65
N ARG A 92 0.75 -0.23 10.27
CA ARG A 92 0.80 1.09 10.90
C ARG A 92 1.60 2.11 10.11
N SER A 93 2.56 1.66 9.31
CA SER A 93 3.31 2.54 8.42
C SER A 93 3.79 1.82 7.17
N LEU A 94 3.99 2.62 6.12
CA LEU A 94 4.65 2.24 4.89
C LEU A 94 5.85 3.17 4.68
N THR A 95 6.98 2.61 4.29
CA THR A 95 8.22 3.34 4.01
C THR A 95 8.59 3.10 2.55
N VAL A 96 8.81 4.19 1.83
CA VAL A 96 9.41 4.16 0.50
C VAL A 96 10.91 4.37 0.66
N ARG A 97 11.71 3.47 0.09
CA ARG A 97 13.17 3.52 0.08
C ARG A 97 13.65 3.61 -1.36
N SER A 98 14.77 4.27 -1.60
CA SER A 98 15.42 4.24 -2.91
C SER A 98 16.10 2.88 -3.09
N ALA A 99 16.02 2.30 -4.29
CA ALA A 99 16.73 1.07 -4.66
C ALA A 99 17.98 1.36 -5.53
N ASP A 100 18.26 2.63 -5.78
CA ASP A 100 19.41 3.09 -6.57
C ASP A 100 20.68 3.26 -5.71
N ASP A 101 20.52 3.21 -4.39
CA ASP A 101 21.61 3.30 -3.41
C ASP A 101 21.87 1.92 -2.77
N PRO A 102 23.14 1.49 -2.61
CA PRO A 102 23.48 0.23 -1.92
C PRO A 102 22.92 0.14 -0.48
N GLU A 103 22.75 1.25 0.22
CA GLU A 103 22.19 1.29 1.59
C GLU A 103 20.65 1.35 1.60
N ALA A 104 20.02 1.42 0.43
CA ALA A 104 18.58 1.58 0.23
C ALA A 104 17.97 2.64 1.17
N ARG A 105 18.46 3.89 1.06
CA ARG A 105 18.10 4.95 2.01
C ARG A 105 16.58 5.21 2.05
N PRO A 106 15.99 5.44 3.24
CA PRO A 106 14.59 5.83 3.36
C PRO A 106 14.35 7.19 2.69
N VAL A 107 13.32 7.26 1.85
CA VAL A 107 12.89 8.48 1.16
C VAL A 107 11.77 9.15 1.94
N VAL A 108 10.75 8.38 2.33
CA VAL A 108 9.62 8.87 3.11
C VAL A 108 8.90 7.73 3.82
N THR A 109 8.35 8.02 5.00
CA THR A 109 7.49 7.10 5.76
C THR A 109 6.10 7.72 5.92
N PHE A 110 5.07 6.93 5.65
CA PHE A 110 3.67 7.28 5.78
C PHE A 110 3.08 6.58 6.99
N ALA A 111 2.31 7.31 7.80
CA ALA A 111 1.40 6.67 8.74
C ALA A 111 0.24 6.03 7.96
N VAL A 112 -0.05 4.77 8.23
CA VAL A 112 -1.23 4.07 7.72
C VAL A 112 -2.29 4.14 8.82
N PRO A 113 -3.39 4.90 8.63
CA PRO A 113 -4.47 4.91 9.60
C PRO A 113 -5.08 3.53 9.69
N LEU A 114 -5.56 3.16 10.89
CA LEU A 114 -6.33 1.93 11.07
C LEU A 114 -7.48 1.90 10.05
N MET A 115 -7.37 0.99 9.09
CA MET A 115 -8.43 0.76 8.13
C MET A 115 -9.41 -0.18 8.81
N ALA A 116 -10.67 0.25 8.93
CA ALA A 116 -11.74 -0.65 9.34
C ALA A 116 -11.76 -1.79 8.31
N VAL A 117 -11.37 -2.98 8.74
CA VAL A 117 -11.64 -4.20 7.99
C VAL A 117 -13.15 -4.37 8.13
N PRO A 118 -13.93 -4.33 7.04
CA PRO A 118 -15.32 -4.77 7.13
C PRO A 118 -15.25 -6.18 7.72
N GLU A 119 -15.85 -6.41 8.88
CA GLU A 119 -16.03 -7.78 9.36
C GLU A 119 -16.70 -8.52 8.21
N GLU A 120 -16.04 -9.55 7.69
CA GLU A 120 -16.76 -10.52 6.87
C GLU A 120 -17.95 -10.94 7.73
N PRO A 121 -19.20 -10.90 7.21
CA PRO A 121 -20.32 -11.39 7.99
C PRO A 121 -19.94 -12.80 8.38
N ALA A 122 -19.77 -13.02 9.69
CA ALA A 122 -19.42 -14.31 10.23
C ALA A 122 -20.41 -15.29 9.59
N THR A 123 -19.93 -16.13 8.68
CA THR A 123 -20.73 -17.24 8.16
C THR A 123 -21.21 -17.95 9.41
N ALA A 124 -22.51 -17.91 9.66
CA ALA A 124 -23.16 -18.50 10.82
C ALA A 124 -23.03 -20.03 10.74
N HIS A 125 -21.82 -20.53 10.95
CA HIS A 125 -21.53 -21.93 11.19
C HIS A 125 -21.50 -22.10 12.70
N GLY A 126 -22.66 -22.43 13.25
CA GLY A 126 -22.81 -22.68 14.68
C GLY A 126 -24.27 -22.63 15.08
N GLY A 127 -25.08 -23.51 14.51
CA GLY A 127 -26.40 -23.79 15.06
C GLY A 127 -26.22 -24.21 16.52
N TYR A 128 -26.67 -23.35 17.44
CA TYR A 128 -26.93 -23.75 18.81
C TYR A 128 -27.89 -24.95 18.75
N PRO A 129 -27.59 -26.10 19.37
CA PRO A 129 -28.63 -27.08 19.59
C PRO A 129 -29.72 -26.42 20.46
N PRO A 130 -31.01 -26.63 20.17
CA PRO A 130 -32.07 -26.09 21.01
C PRO A 130 -31.89 -26.61 22.44
N GLU A 131 -31.97 -25.70 23.40
CA GLU A 131 -31.89 -26.01 24.83
C GLU A 131 -32.85 -27.16 25.15
N ALA A 132 -32.32 -28.26 25.67
CA ALA A 132 -33.15 -29.35 26.17
C ALA A 132 -34.01 -28.80 27.32
N GLU A 133 -35.33 -28.77 27.09
CA GLU A 133 -36.31 -28.40 28.10
C GLU A 133 -36.04 -29.17 29.40
N LEU A 134 -35.61 -28.45 30.45
CA LEU A 134 -35.57 -28.99 31.81
C LEU A 134 -37.00 -29.35 32.23
N ARG A 135 -37.35 -30.63 32.08
CA ARG A 135 -38.55 -31.20 32.72
C ARG A 135 -38.39 -31.08 34.24
N ARG A 136 -39.29 -30.33 34.85
CA ARG A 136 -39.40 -30.26 36.32
C ARG A 136 -39.98 -31.61 36.82
N PRO A 137 -39.41 -32.21 37.87
CA PRO A 137 -39.98 -33.42 38.45
C PRO A 137 -41.33 -33.13 39.11
N ALA A 138 -42.23 -34.12 39.04
CA ALA A 138 -43.55 -34.13 39.66
C ALA A 138 -43.48 -34.38 41.16
#